data_AF-A0A267FUN0-F1
#
_entry.id   AF-A0A267FUN0-F1
#
_cell.length_a   1.000
_cell.length_b   1.000
_cell.length_c   1.000
_cell.angle_alpha   90.00
_cell.angle_beta   90.00
_cell.angle_gamma   90.00
#
_symmetry.space_group_name_H-M   'P 1'
#
loop_
_entity.id
_entity.type
_entity.pdbx_description
1 polymer ?
#
loop_
_entity_poly.entity_id
_entity_poly.type
_entity_poly.pdbx_seq_one_letter_code
_entity_poly.pdbx_strand_id
1 'polypeptide(L)'
;MSDFLAEGNLCGRNLLKIVSSGSSIISELLNLSAFVPNAFKQETNAESQRYHEIIFDFEYLRTPEFFENKIQSRAELQDLDEEFRENHLEILTRFYKTFESVYSYVIKLNTYLSDLENGIYVQQMLETVLLNPEGKQLLCESLALYGIMLLTVEAKFPGPLRERLLVAYYRHSSGSSTQIDDVCKLLRSTEYDPSSPHARRPAKYPESYFSRVPINPRFVQMVIDRLRSDDVYSMVASFPFPEHRSTALAHQAAMLYVCLYFSPDLLHLEEAKMREIVDKFFPDNWVLSLHMGMLVNLAEAWQPYKAAAKALANSIALPNAKRQAAMHGAKVGELLARTADLLKEGVLVENLVLDRIPQLLNAARDCNVTLRWLMLHTTPLSPPQERSRLCKQLRDSVLSDSRFNGEQLFQLLLLTAQFEFRLKEVLTGILSRKADTWEALKVECSERLRELSDVFSGTKPLTRVAANAKLQDWFANLAAQVDKLDFANATESGRKVDQLMQALREVQEFHQLDANMQVVQFLQETCAKLYQMMRIINVKEEVLLHLDIVADLSYAWVIIDTYTNFMQVGIQRNPALLSSSRPCFSSWPLLWSSRC
;
A
#
# COMPACT_ATOMS: atom_id res chain seq x y z
N MET A 1 27.76 0.80 5.98
CA MET A 1 27.41 2.12 5.43
C MET A 1 26.61 2.85 6.50
N SER A 2 26.90 4.12 6.75
CA SER A 2 26.07 4.95 7.63
C SER A 2 24.63 4.93 7.13
N ASP A 3 23.67 4.83 8.05
CA ASP A 3 22.24 4.93 7.76
C ASP A 3 21.96 6.20 6.93
N PHE A 4 21.34 6.02 5.75
CA PHE A 4 21.09 7.12 4.82
C PHE A 4 20.15 8.18 5.41
N LEU A 5 19.26 7.77 6.33
CA LEU A 5 18.26 8.64 6.95
C LEU A 5 18.69 9.16 8.33
N ALA A 6 19.92 8.85 8.77
CA ALA A 6 20.48 9.34 10.01
C ALA A 6 20.45 10.88 10.08
N GLU A 7 20.32 11.44 11.29
CA GLU A 7 20.21 12.89 11.50
C GLU A 7 21.39 13.69 10.92
N GLY A 8 22.60 13.11 10.93
CA GLY A 8 23.80 13.73 10.37
C GLY A 8 23.89 13.68 8.84
N ASN A 9 23.06 12.89 8.15
CA ASN A 9 23.08 12.78 6.70
C ASN A 9 22.09 13.77 6.06
N LEU A 10 22.55 15.01 5.84
CA LEU A 10 21.75 16.06 5.22
C LEU A 10 21.19 15.67 3.84
N CYS A 11 21.90 14.84 3.08
CA CYS A 11 21.46 14.37 1.76
C CYS A 11 20.16 13.57 1.87
N GLY A 12 20.12 12.57 2.76
CA GLY A 12 18.93 11.76 2.98
C GLY A 12 17.81 12.52 3.68
N ARG A 13 18.15 13.38 4.65
CA ARG A 13 17.16 14.21 5.38
C ARG A 13 16.45 15.21 4.48
N ASN A 14 17.17 15.87 3.57
CA ASN A 14 16.57 16.81 2.63
C ASN A 14 15.64 16.10 1.64
N LEU A 15 16.05 14.94 1.12
CA LEU A 15 15.22 14.14 0.23
C LEU A 15 13.96 13.63 0.94
N LEU A 16 14.09 13.10 2.16
CA LEU A 16 12.96 12.68 2.98
C LEU A 16 11.98 13.84 3.25
N LYS A 17 12.50 15.05 3.52
CA LYS A 17 11.68 16.26 3.70
C LYS A 17 10.91 16.64 2.44
N ILE A 18 11.54 16.51 1.27
CA ILE A 18 10.86 16.72 -0.02
C ILE A 18 9.73 15.69 -0.15
N VAL A 19 10.01 14.39 -0.08
CA VAL A 19 9.02 13.31 -0.24
C VAL A 19 7.85 13.45 0.74
N SER A 20 8.12 13.62 2.03
CA SER A 20 7.09 13.82 3.06
C SER A 20 6.21 15.04 2.79
N SER A 21 6.79 16.16 2.35
CA SER A 21 6.01 17.34 1.96
C SER A 21 5.08 17.04 0.79
N GLY A 22 5.45 16.12 -0.10
CA GLY A 22 4.62 15.76 -1.24
C GLY A 22 3.33 15.05 -0.85
N SER A 23 3.41 14.08 0.07
CA SER A 23 2.22 13.41 0.62
C SER A 23 1.30 14.39 1.37
N SER A 24 1.87 15.35 2.09
CA SER A 24 1.10 16.42 2.74
C SER A 24 0.37 17.32 1.74
N ILE A 25 1.04 17.72 0.65
CA ILE A 25 0.43 18.55 -0.41
C ILE A 25 -0.75 17.83 -1.06
N ILE A 26 -0.60 16.54 -1.40
CA ILE A 26 -1.69 15.77 -2.00
C ILE A 26 -2.88 15.65 -1.04
N SER A 27 -2.60 15.40 0.24
CA SER A 27 -3.64 15.32 1.27
C SER A 27 -4.41 16.64 1.40
N GLU A 28 -3.70 17.78 1.37
CA GLU A 28 -4.32 19.10 1.45
C GLU A 28 -5.10 19.46 0.18
N LEU A 29 -4.61 19.08 -1.01
CA LEU A 29 -5.36 19.22 -2.27
C LEU A 29 -6.69 18.46 -2.21
N LEU A 30 -6.65 17.20 -1.75
CA LEU A 30 -7.85 16.38 -1.61
C LEU A 30 -8.81 16.95 -0.56
N ASN A 31 -8.29 17.44 0.57
CA ASN A 31 -9.07 18.10 1.62
C ASN A 31 -9.78 19.33 1.06
N LEU A 32 -9.03 20.27 0.47
CA LEU A 32 -9.55 21.51 -0.09
C LEU A 32 -10.55 21.30 -1.23
N SER A 33 -10.48 20.17 -1.94
CA SER A 33 -11.46 19.86 -2.99
C SER A 33 -12.90 19.78 -2.45
N ALA A 34 -13.09 19.47 -1.17
CA ALA A 34 -14.39 19.49 -0.51
C ALA A 34 -14.85 20.90 -0.08
N PHE A 35 -13.93 21.87 0.00
CA PHE A 35 -14.15 23.23 0.51
C PHE A 35 -14.14 24.31 -0.58
N VAL A 36 -14.33 23.93 -1.85
CA VAL A 36 -14.51 24.91 -2.93
C VAL A 36 -15.74 25.78 -2.61
N PRO A 37 -15.61 27.12 -2.52
CA PRO A 37 -16.74 27.97 -2.18
C PRO A 37 -17.83 27.90 -3.24
N ASN A 38 -19.09 28.04 -2.82
CA ASN A 38 -20.26 27.94 -3.70
C ASN A 38 -20.26 29.02 -4.80
N ALA A 39 -19.67 30.19 -4.53
CA ALA A 39 -19.40 31.24 -5.51
C ALA A 39 -18.66 30.75 -6.78
N PHE A 40 -17.84 29.69 -6.64
CA PHE A 40 -17.05 29.12 -7.75
C PHE A 40 -17.63 27.81 -8.32
N LYS A 41 -18.73 27.29 -7.76
CA LYS A 41 -19.41 26.09 -8.26
C LYS A 41 -20.28 26.42 -9.48
N GLN A 42 -20.96 25.40 -10.05
CA GLN A 42 -21.77 25.49 -11.28
C GLN A 42 -22.65 26.77 -11.33
N GLU A 43 -22.81 27.31 -12.55
CA GLU A 43 -23.47 28.59 -12.85
C GLU A 43 -24.96 28.68 -12.45
N THR A 44 -25.55 27.56 -12.01
CA THR A 44 -26.94 27.50 -11.51
C THR A 44 -27.07 27.82 -10.02
N ASN A 45 -25.97 27.98 -9.29
CA ASN A 45 -26.00 28.33 -7.87
C ASN A 45 -26.27 29.84 -7.68
N ALA A 46 -27.19 30.19 -6.78
CA ALA A 46 -27.55 31.58 -6.49
C ALA A 46 -26.33 32.44 -6.08
N GLU A 47 -25.38 31.89 -5.31
CA GLU A 47 -24.14 32.60 -4.98
C GLU A 47 -23.20 32.76 -6.17
N SER A 48 -23.13 31.77 -7.06
CA SER A 48 -22.31 31.88 -8.28
C SER A 48 -22.85 32.98 -9.19
N GLN A 49 -24.17 33.03 -9.36
CA GLN A 49 -24.84 34.10 -10.12
C GLN A 49 -24.68 35.47 -9.46
N ARG A 50 -24.61 35.53 -8.13
CA ARG A 50 -24.38 36.78 -7.41
C ARG A 50 -23.01 37.37 -7.73
N TYR A 51 -21.94 36.57 -7.66
CA TYR A 51 -20.56 37.05 -7.80
C TYR A 51 -20.00 36.96 -9.23
N HIS A 52 -20.79 36.52 -10.22
CA HIS A 52 -20.30 36.28 -11.59
C HIS A 52 -19.67 37.52 -12.27
N GLU A 53 -20.09 38.73 -11.91
CA GLU A 53 -19.58 39.97 -12.51
C GLU A 53 -18.19 40.38 -12.01
N ILE A 54 -17.73 39.80 -10.89
CA ILE A 54 -16.48 40.16 -10.21
C ILE A 54 -15.46 39.00 -10.13
N ILE A 55 -15.90 37.77 -10.42
CA ILE A 55 -15.03 36.59 -10.51
C ILE A 55 -14.57 36.43 -11.96
N PHE A 56 -13.27 36.60 -12.19
CA PHE A 56 -12.66 36.51 -13.52
C PHE A 56 -11.71 35.32 -13.61
N ASP A 57 -11.44 34.85 -14.82
CA ASP A 57 -10.40 33.86 -15.10
C ASP A 57 -9.09 34.56 -15.53
N PHE A 58 -8.14 33.79 -16.08
CA PHE A 58 -6.83 34.32 -16.50
C PHE A 58 -6.88 35.39 -17.60
N GLU A 59 -8.03 35.66 -18.23
CA GLU A 59 -8.19 36.84 -19.09
C GLU A 59 -7.96 38.14 -18.31
N TYR A 60 -8.29 38.17 -17.02
CA TYR A 60 -8.00 39.29 -16.13
C TYR A 60 -6.53 39.72 -16.17
N LEU A 61 -5.61 38.75 -16.13
CA LEU A 61 -4.17 39.00 -16.07
C LEU A 61 -3.63 39.67 -17.35
N ARG A 62 -4.38 39.64 -18.45
CA ARG A 62 -3.98 40.31 -19.71
C ARG A 62 -4.37 41.78 -19.73
N THR A 63 -5.53 42.13 -19.17
CA THR A 63 -6.06 43.49 -19.18
C THR A 63 -6.71 43.86 -17.83
N PRO A 64 -5.94 43.93 -16.72
CA PRO A 64 -6.50 44.18 -15.39
C PRO A 64 -7.30 45.49 -15.31
N GLU A 65 -6.79 46.54 -15.96
CA GLU A 65 -7.41 47.88 -15.96
C GLU A 65 -8.85 47.87 -16.49
N PHE A 66 -9.15 47.05 -17.50
CA PHE A 66 -10.51 46.94 -18.05
C PHE A 66 -11.50 46.42 -17.01
N PHE A 67 -11.12 45.36 -16.30
CA PHE A 67 -11.96 44.73 -15.28
C PHE A 67 -12.09 45.59 -14.02
N GLU A 68 -10.98 46.20 -13.56
CA GLU A 68 -11.01 47.10 -12.40
C GLU A 68 -11.83 48.36 -12.69
N ASN A 69 -11.73 48.95 -13.88
CA ASN A 69 -12.59 50.08 -14.28
C ASN A 69 -14.07 49.69 -14.31
N LYS A 70 -14.40 48.48 -14.76
CA LYS A 70 -15.79 47.97 -14.75
C LYS A 70 -16.35 47.97 -13.33
N ILE A 71 -15.59 47.45 -12.35
CA ILE A 71 -15.99 47.39 -10.94
C ILE A 71 -16.06 48.81 -10.35
N GLN A 72 -15.03 49.61 -10.56
CA GLN A 72 -14.96 50.98 -10.02
C GLN A 72 -16.05 51.90 -10.60
N SER A 73 -16.55 51.64 -11.81
CA SER A 73 -17.61 52.46 -12.41
C SER A 73 -19.01 52.26 -11.79
N ARG A 74 -19.22 51.20 -10.99
CA ARG A 74 -20.53 50.84 -10.42
C ARG A 74 -20.43 50.63 -8.91
N ALA A 75 -21.09 51.48 -8.12
CA ALA A 75 -21.10 51.37 -6.65
C ALA A 75 -21.55 49.97 -6.16
N GLU A 76 -22.59 49.41 -6.80
CA GLU A 76 -23.10 48.06 -6.49
C GLU A 76 -22.03 46.96 -6.64
N LEU A 77 -21.14 47.05 -7.63
CA LEU A 77 -20.06 46.09 -7.83
C LEU A 77 -18.92 46.30 -6.83
N GLN A 78 -18.65 47.54 -6.40
CA GLN A 78 -17.65 47.82 -5.38
C GLN A 78 -18.07 47.23 -4.03
N ASP A 79 -19.32 47.47 -3.62
CA ASP A 79 -19.87 46.93 -2.37
C ASP A 79 -19.84 45.39 -2.39
N LEU A 80 -20.18 44.79 -3.54
CA LEU A 80 -20.15 43.34 -3.73
C LEU A 80 -18.73 42.76 -3.71
N ASP A 81 -17.75 43.46 -4.29
CA ASP A 81 -16.34 43.06 -4.32
C ASP A 81 -15.71 43.10 -2.92
N GLU A 82 -16.06 44.12 -2.12
CA GLU A 82 -15.64 44.22 -0.71
C GLU A 82 -16.28 43.11 0.14
N GLU A 83 -17.59 42.89 0.02
CA GLU A 83 -18.27 41.78 0.70
C GLU A 83 -17.68 40.42 0.31
N PHE A 84 -17.38 40.22 -0.98
CA PHE A 84 -16.76 39.00 -1.45
C PHE A 84 -15.39 38.79 -0.81
N ARG A 85 -14.56 39.85 -0.76
CA ARG A 85 -13.25 39.83 -0.12
C ARG A 85 -13.34 39.44 1.35
N GLU A 86 -14.18 40.10 2.13
CA GLU A 86 -14.34 39.84 3.57
C GLU A 86 -14.74 38.38 3.84
N ASN A 87 -15.60 37.80 3.01
CA ASN A 87 -16.10 36.45 3.19
C ASN A 87 -15.18 35.33 2.66
N HIS A 88 -14.36 35.60 1.63
CA HIS A 88 -13.64 34.55 0.90
C HIS A 88 -12.11 34.65 0.96
N LEU A 89 -11.52 35.77 1.40
CA LEU A 89 -10.06 35.95 1.34
C LEU A 89 -9.27 34.90 2.12
N GLU A 90 -9.77 34.46 3.29
CA GLU A 90 -9.10 33.44 4.11
C GLU A 90 -9.01 32.09 3.36
N ILE A 91 -10.14 31.61 2.83
CA ILE A 91 -10.19 30.35 2.09
C ILE A 91 -9.41 30.45 0.78
N LEU A 92 -9.48 31.57 0.07
CA LEU A 92 -8.68 31.84 -1.14
C LEU A 92 -7.17 31.80 -0.84
N THR A 93 -6.75 32.36 0.30
CA THR A 93 -5.36 32.30 0.74
C THR A 93 -4.90 30.85 0.98
N ARG A 94 -5.77 30.00 1.53
CA ARG A 94 -5.47 28.57 1.73
C ARG A 94 -5.35 27.81 0.41
N PHE A 95 -6.23 28.11 -0.56
CA PHE A 95 -6.11 27.59 -1.93
C PHE A 95 -4.79 27.99 -2.59
N TYR A 96 -4.48 29.29 -2.58
CA TYR A 96 -3.24 29.80 -3.17
C TYR A 96 -2.00 29.15 -2.55
N LYS A 97 -1.88 29.10 -1.22
CA LYS A 97 -0.74 28.47 -0.54
C LYS A 97 -0.56 26.99 -0.89
N THR A 98 -1.66 26.28 -1.08
CA THR A 98 -1.61 24.86 -1.49
C THR A 98 -1.12 24.72 -2.93
N PHE A 99 -1.61 25.56 -3.84
CA PHE A 99 -1.15 25.63 -5.23
C PHE A 99 0.31 26.05 -5.34
N GLU A 100 0.73 27.06 -4.58
CA GLU A 100 2.12 27.49 -4.47
C GLU A 100 3.01 26.37 -3.92
N SER A 101 2.51 25.55 -3.01
CA SER A 101 3.25 24.40 -2.47
C SER A 101 3.54 23.34 -3.54
N VAL A 102 2.65 23.13 -4.53
CA VAL A 102 2.90 22.24 -5.68
C VAL A 102 4.07 22.77 -6.53
N TYR A 103 4.09 24.06 -6.83
CA TYR A 103 5.21 24.68 -7.57
C TYR A 103 6.51 24.63 -6.74
N SER A 104 6.44 25.02 -5.48
CA SER A 104 7.58 24.97 -4.56
C SER A 104 8.17 23.57 -4.40
N TYR A 105 7.34 22.52 -4.47
CA TYR A 105 7.81 21.14 -4.41
C TYR A 105 8.79 20.82 -5.55
N VAL A 106 8.40 21.09 -6.80
CA VAL A 106 9.24 20.78 -7.96
C VAL A 106 10.49 21.66 -8.01
N ILE A 107 10.40 22.92 -7.56
CA ILE A 107 11.58 23.78 -7.42
C ILE A 107 12.56 23.20 -6.40
N LYS A 108 12.09 22.78 -5.22
CA LYS A 108 12.95 22.13 -4.21
C LYS A 108 13.57 20.84 -4.71
N LEU A 109 12.82 20.03 -5.46
CA LEU A 109 13.35 18.81 -6.07
C LEU A 109 14.46 19.14 -7.08
N ASN A 110 14.23 20.10 -7.97
CA ASN A 110 15.25 20.53 -8.94
C ASN A 110 16.49 21.13 -8.25
N THR A 111 16.32 21.91 -7.18
CA THR A 111 17.44 22.39 -6.36
C THR A 111 18.21 21.22 -5.76
N TYR A 112 17.53 20.24 -5.15
CA TYR A 112 18.17 19.07 -4.58
C TYR A 112 18.97 18.25 -5.61
N LEU A 113 18.43 18.08 -6.82
CA LEU A 113 19.12 17.40 -7.91
C LEU A 113 20.36 18.19 -8.37
N SER A 114 20.24 19.52 -8.49
CA SER A 114 21.37 20.40 -8.78
C SER A 114 22.44 20.34 -7.70
N ASP A 115 22.06 20.29 -6.43
CA ASP A 115 22.98 20.19 -5.29
C ASP A 115 23.76 18.87 -5.32
N LEU A 116 23.13 17.76 -5.73
CA LEU A 116 23.79 16.47 -5.97
C LEU A 116 24.79 16.54 -7.13
N GLU A 117 24.40 17.16 -8.25
CA GLU A 117 25.27 17.30 -9.43
C GLU A 117 26.48 18.20 -9.15
N ASN A 118 26.29 19.27 -8.37
CA ASN A 118 27.35 20.20 -7.98
C ASN A 118 28.21 19.69 -6.80
N GLY A 119 27.92 18.48 -6.28
CA GLY A 119 28.71 17.87 -5.21
C GLY A 119 28.60 18.58 -3.85
N ILE A 120 27.48 19.27 -3.59
CA ILE A 120 27.22 19.94 -2.30
C ILE A 120 27.14 18.91 -1.17
N TYR A 121 26.58 17.73 -1.44
CA TYR A 121 26.56 16.62 -0.51
C TYR A 121 27.85 15.82 -0.63
N VAL A 122 28.67 15.85 0.44
CA VAL A 122 29.97 15.15 0.47
C VAL A 122 29.79 13.66 0.20
N GLN A 123 30.51 13.13 -0.80
CA GLN A 123 30.48 11.72 -1.23
C GLN A 123 29.11 11.21 -1.70
N GLN A 124 28.16 12.10 -2.00
CA GLN A 124 26.85 11.73 -2.53
C GLN A 124 26.65 12.35 -3.91
N MET A 125 26.29 11.51 -4.87
CA MET A 125 25.86 11.88 -6.21
C MET A 125 24.58 11.10 -6.52
N LEU A 126 23.89 11.46 -7.60
CA LEU A 126 22.64 10.79 -7.98
C LEU A 126 22.79 9.27 -8.07
N GLU A 127 23.90 8.78 -8.64
CA GLU A 127 24.20 7.35 -8.75
C GLU A 127 24.36 6.67 -7.39
N THR A 128 25.05 7.30 -6.43
CA THR A 128 25.31 6.70 -5.12
C THR A 128 24.03 6.63 -4.30
N VAL A 129 23.18 7.65 -4.40
CA VAL A 129 21.85 7.67 -3.75
C VAL A 129 20.95 6.57 -4.33
N LEU A 130 20.99 6.34 -5.65
CA LEU A 130 20.22 5.27 -6.30
C LEU A 130 20.73 3.85 -6.01
N LEU A 131 21.97 3.71 -5.53
CA LEU A 131 22.50 2.42 -5.05
C LEU A 131 22.11 2.13 -3.60
N ASN A 132 21.75 3.15 -2.83
CA ASN A 132 21.24 2.99 -1.47
C ASN A 132 19.75 2.60 -1.50
N PRO A 133 19.29 1.59 -0.73
CA PRO A 133 17.89 1.15 -0.73
C PRO A 133 16.89 2.27 -0.40
N GLU A 134 17.13 3.05 0.65
CA GLU A 134 16.25 4.13 1.07
C GLU A 134 16.27 5.30 0.08
N GLY A 135 17.47 5.68 -0.38
CA GLY A 135 17.68 6.74 -1.36
C GLY A 135 17.00 6.46 -2.69
N LYS A 136 17.10 5.22 -3.19
CA LYS A 136 16.40 4.80 -4.41
C LYS A 136 14.89 4.89 -4.26
N GLN A 137 14.33 4.43 -3.15
CA GLN A 137 12.89 4.55 -2.86
C GLN A 137 12.45 6.01 -2.90
N LEU A 138 13.11 6.87 -2.12
CA LEU A 138 12.73 8.27 -2.00
C LEU A 138 12.91 9.05 -3.31
N LEU A 139 13.95 8.76 -4.11
CA LEU A 139 14.11 9.37 -5.44
C LEU A 139 12.98 8.97 -6.39
N CYS A 140 12.58 7.70 -6.41
CA CYS A 140 11.44 7.25 -7.21
C CYS A 140 10.13 7.91 -6.77
N GLU A 141 9.88 7.95 -5.46
CA GLU A 141 8.71 8.59 -4.87
C GLU A 141 8.67 10.08 -5.18
N SER A 142 9.81 10.78 -5.13
CA SER A 142 9.86 12.22 -5.37
C SER A 142 9.33 12.63 -6.75
N LEU A 143 9.69 11.87 -7.79
CA LEU A 143 9.20 12.11 -9.14
C LEU A 143 7.72 11.70 -9.28
N ALA A 144 7.36 10.54 -8.73
CA ALA A 144 5.99 10.02 -8.80
C ALA A 144 5.00 10.94 -8.08
N LEU A 145 5.33 11.41 -6.88
CA LEU A 145 4.51 12.32 -6.07
C LEU A 145 4.25 13.64 -6.80
N TYR A 146 5.25 14.21 -7.47
CA TYR A 146 5.02 15.42 -8.28
C TYR A 146 4.00 15.16 -9.39
N GLY A 147 4.15 14.09 -10.16
CA GLY A 147 3.19 13.73 -11.20
C GLY A 147 1.79 13.46 -10.63
N ILE A 148 1.69 12.83 -9.45
CA ILE A 148 0.42 12.61 -8.74
C ILE A 148 -0.21 13.94 -8.31
N MET A 149 0.57 14.92 -7.82
CA MET A 149 0.04 16.26 -7.51
C MET A 149 -0.59 16.89 -8.74
N LEU A 150 0.08 16.86 -9.89
CA LEU A 150 -0.45 17.42 -11.14
C LEU A 150 -1.76 16.74 -11.53
N LEU A 151 -1.80 15.40 -11.50
CA LEU A 151 -3.01 14.64 -11.82
C LEU A 151 -4.14 14.90 -10.81
N THR A 152 -3.81 15.04 -9.53
CA THR A 152 -4.78 15.35 -8.47
C THR A 152 -5.40 16.73 -8.68
N VAL A 153 -4.56 17.72 -9.01
CA VAL A 153 -5.03 19.07 -9.33
C VAL A 153 -6.00 19.03 -10.51
N GLU A 154 -5.67 18.33 -11.61
CA GLU A 154 -6.56 18.26 -12.77
C GLU A 154 -7.88 17.54 -12.45
N ALA A 155 -7.82 16.50 -11.62
CA ALA A 155 -8.99 15.70 -11.26
C ALA A 155 -9.94 16.42 -10.28
N LYS A 156 -9.42 17.31 -9.41
CA LYS A 156 -10.18 17.96 -8.33
C LYS A 156 -10.44 19.44 -8.55
N PHE A 157 -9.61 20.11 -9.34
CA PHE A 157 -9.69 21.53 -9.64
C PHE A 157 -9.63 21.76 -11.15
N PRO A 158 -10.76 21.63 -11.86
CA PRO A 158 -10.81 21.83 -13.31
C PRO A 158 -10.23 23.18 -13.73
N GLY A 159 -9.70 23.27 -14.95
CA GLY A 159 -9.05 24.47 -15.51
C GLY A 159 -9.73 25.80 -15.15
N PRO A 160 -11.00 26.01 -15.55
CA PRO A 160 -11.71 27.25 -15.25
C PRO A 160 -11.82 27.56 -13.76
N LEU A 161 -11.99 26.53 -12.91
CA LEU A 161 -12.10 26.71 -11.46
C LEU A 161 -10.78 27.22 -10.86
N ARG A 162 -9.66 26.54 -11.14
CA ARG A 162 -8.36 26.93 -10.58
C ARG A 162 -7.92 28.33 -11.05
N GLU A 163 -8.22 28.69 -12.30
CA GLU A 163 -7.92 30.03 -12.82
C GLU A 163 -8.69 31.11 -12.08
N ARG A 164 -10.00 30.91 -11.88
CA ARG A 164 -10.87 31.83 -11.13
C ARG A 164 -10.43 31.98 -9.67
N LEU A 165 -10.07 30.88 -9.00
CA LEU A 165 -9.58 30.91 -7.61
C LEU A 165 -8.28 31.72 -7.49
N LEU A 166 -7.33 31.51 -8.42
CA LEU A 166 -6.05 32.22 -8.42
C LEU A 166 -6.22 33.71 -8.69
N VAL A 167 -7.10 34.08 -9.63
CA VAL A 167 -7.36 35.49 -9.96
C VAL A 167 -8.12 36.19 -8.82
N ALA A 168 -9.11 35.53 -8.23
CA ALA A 168 -9.79 36.07 -7.05
C ALA A 168 -8.80 36.30 -5.90
N TYR A 169 -7.91 35.35 -5.62
CA TYR A 169 -6.85 35.57 -4.64
C TYR A 169 -5.96 36.77 -5.02
N TYR A 170 -5.48 36.83 -6.26
CA TYR A 170 -4.61 37.91 -6.73
C TYR A 170 -5.23 39.30 -6.57
N ARG A 171 -6.51 39.46 -6.95
CA ARG A 171 -7.24 40.73 -6.86
C ARG A 171 -7.38 41.22 -5.41
N HIS A 172 -7.61 40.29 -4.48
CA HIS A 172 -7.96 40.63 -3.11
C HIS A 172 -6.76 40.56 -2.14
N SER A 173 -5.66 39.93 -2.53
CA SER A 173 -4.44 39.92 -1.73
C SER A 173 -3.66 41.21 -1.94
N SER A 174 -3.53 42.04 -0.91
CA SER A 174 -2.73 43.28 -0.94
C SER A 174 -1.21 43.03 -1.04
N GLY A 175 -0.78 41.77 -1.18
CA GLY A 175 0.61 41.35 -1.15
C GLY A 175 1.07 40.83 -2.51
N SER A 176 2.13 41.42 -3.05
CA SER A 176 2.85 40.92 -4.21
C SER A 176 3.50 39.57 -3.87
N SER A 177 2.80 38.47 -4.10
CA SER A 177 3.44 37.16 -4.07
C SER A 177 4.36 37.05 -5.28
N THR A 178 5.67 36.93 -5.04
CA THR A 178 6.70 36.95 -6.09
C THR A 178 6.63 35.76 -7.04
N GLN A 179 5.83 34.74 -6.71
CA GLN A 179 5.73 33.48 -7.45
C GLN A 179 4.39 33.29 -8.18
N ILE A 180 3.45 34.23 -8.07
CA ILE A 180 2.10 34.01 -8.60
C ILE A 180 2.09 33.73 -10.11
N ASP A 181 2.95 34.41 -10.86
CA ASP A 181 3.06 34.19 -12.30
C ASP A 181 3.46 32.76 -12.64
N ASP A 182 4.38 32.18 -11.89
CA ASP A 182 4.85 30.81 -12.12
C ASP A 182 3.83 29.77 -11.65
N VAL A 183 3.12 30.04 -10.54
CA VAL A 183 1.99 29.23 -10.10
C VAL A 183 0.88 29.25 -11.17
N CYS A 184 0.54 30.42 -11.70
CA CYS A 184 -0.43 30.57 -12.79
C CYS A 184 0.03 29.87 -14.08
N LYS A 185 1.31 29.95 -14.45
CA LYS A 185 1.86 29.20 -15.60
C LYS A 185 1.71 27.70 -15.40
N LEU A 186 2.08 27.19 -14.22
CA LEU A 186 1.96 25.77 -13.89
C LEU A 186 0.50 25.32 -13.91
N LEU A 187 -0.41 26.12 -13.36
CA LEU A 187 -1.82 25.75 -13.13
C LEU A 187 -2.79 26.29 -14.18
N ARG A 188 -2.31 26.78 -15.32
CA ARG A 188 -3.17 27.15 -16.44
C ARG A 188 -4.05 25.99 -16.89
N SER A 189 -5.25 26.27 -17.36
CA SER A 189 -6.15 25.27 -17.95
C SER A 189 -5.40 24.39 -18.95
N THR A 190 -5.61 23.08 -18.89
CA THR A 190 -5.13 22.14 -19.91
C THR A 190 -6.18 21.91 -21.00
N GLU A 191 -7.35 22.54 -20.88
CA GLU A 191 -8.56 22.28 -21.68
C GLU A 191 -9.16 20.88 -21.46
N TYR A 192 -8.60 20.09 -20.54
CA TYR A 192 -9.16 18.83 -20.12
C TYR A 192 -9.96 18.99 -18.82
N ASP A 193 -11.21 18.55 -18.82
CA ASP A 193 -12.01 18.41 -17.61
C ASP A 193 -12.46 16.95 -17.47
N PRO A 194 -11.78 16.13 -16.66
CA PRO A 194 -12.11 14.72 -16.51
C PRO A 194 -13.46 14.47 -15.81
N SER A 195 -14.02 15.48 -15.14
CA SER A 195 -15.32 15.38 -14.47
C SER A 195 -16.49 15.58 -15.44
N SER A 196 -16.24 16.25 -16.56
CA SER A 196 -17.26 16.53 -17.57
C SER A 196 -17.69 15.26 -18.30
N PRO A 197 -18.99 14.99 -18.42
CA PRO A 197 -19.50 13.96 -19.32
C PRO A 197 -19.12 14.21 -20.77
N HIS A 198 -18.70 15.44 -21.13
CA HIS A 198 -18.26 15.86 -22.46
C HIS A 198 -16.75 15.87 -22.68
N ALA A 199 -15.96 15.52 -21.66
CA ALA A 199 -14.50 15.50 -21.67
C ALA A 199 -13.91 14.83 -22.92
N ARG A 200 -13.09 15.56 -23.66
CA ARG A 200 -12.21 15.00 -24.69
C ARG A 200 -10.79 15.26 -24.27
N ARG A 201 -9.95 14.23 -24.31
CA ARG A 201 -8.53 14.38 -24.01
C ARG A 201 -7.88 15.29 -25.07
N PRO A 202 -7.28 16.42 -24.67
CA PRO A 202 -6.58 17.30 -25.58
C PRO A 202 -5.37 16.61 -26.21
N ALA A 203 -4.92 17.13 -27.35
CA ALA A 203 -3.66 16.68 -27.94
C ALA A 203 -2.50 16.96 -26.97
N LYS A 204 -1.58 16.01 -26.87
CA LYS A 204 -0.40 16.09 -26.00
C LYS A 204 -0.70 16.18 -24.49
N TYR A 205 -1.86 15.70 -24.05
CA TYR A 205 -2.17 15.57 -22.62
C TYR A 205 -1.96 14.12 -22.14
N PRO A 206 -1.34 13.90 -20.96
CA PRO A 206 -0.91 14.91 -19.98
C PRO A 206 0.54 15.41 -20.15
N GLU A 207 1.28 14.97 -21.16
CA GLU A 207 2.72 15.27 -21.26
C GLU A 207 3.03 16.78 -21.35
N SER A 208 2.18 17.56 -22.03
CA SER A 208 2.33 19.02 -22.09
C SER A 208 2.19 19.66 -20.71
N TYR A 209 1.29 19.14 -19.87
CA TYR A 209 1.12 19.61 -18.50
C TYR A 209 2.33 19.23 -17.63
N PHE A 210 2.81 18.00 -17.75
CA PHE A 210 3.99 17.50 -17.04
C PHE A 210 5.27 18.25 -17.45
N SER A 211 5.33 18.76 -18.68
CA SER A 211 6.48 19.51 -19.20
C SER A 211 6.56 20.98 -18.77
N ARG A 212 5.52 21.52 -18.09
CA ARG A 212 5.45 22.95 -17.75
C ARG A 212 6.58 23.41 -16.82
N VAL A 213 7.02 22.54 -15.90
CA VAL A 213 8.24 22.75 -15.13
C VAL A 213 9.17 21.58 -15.44
N PRO A 214 10.27 21.82 -16.18
CA PRO A 214 11.17 20.74 -16.58
C PRO A 214 11.91 20.17 -15.36
N ILE A 215 12.09 18.85 -15.39
CA ILE A 215 12.94 18.11 -14.47
C ILE A 215 14.10 17.55 -15.28
N ASN A 216 15.26 17.41 -14.65
CA ASN A 216 16.46 16.86 -15.29
C ASN A 216 16.16 15.51 -15.99
N PRO A 217 16.29 15.43 -17.34
CA PRO A 217 15.95 14.22 -18.10
C PRO A 217 16.78 12.99 -17.70
N ARG A 218 18.03 13.19 -17.27
CA ARG A 218 18.90 12.10 -16.77
C ARG A 218 18.29 11.48 -15.52
N PHE A 219 17.84 12.32 -14.58
CA PHE A 219 17.17 11.85 -13.37
C PHE A 219 15.89 11.07 -13.70
N VAL A 220 15.04 11.61 -14.57
CA VAL A 220 13.81 10.94 -15.02
C VAL A 220 14.12 9.55 -15.61
N GLN A 221 15.11 9.47 -16.50
CA GLN A 221 15.51 8.20 -17.12
C GLN A 221 16.03 7.20 -16.08
N MET A 222 16.88 7.64 -15.15
CA MET A 222 17.43 6.78 -14.10
C MET A 222 16.34 6.26 -13.16
N VAL A 223 15.35 7.09 -12.80
CA VAL A 223 14.19 6.66 -11.99
C VAL A 223 13.36 5.63 -12.75
N ILE A 224 13.03 5.89 -14.02
CA ILE A 224 12.26 4.94 -14.85
C ILE A 224 13.01 3.61 -14.97
N ASP A 225 14.32 3.63 -15.21
CA ASP A 225 15.12 2.41 -15.34
C ASP A 225 15.17 1.62 -14.03
N ARG A 226 15.29 2.30 -12.87
CA ARG A 226 15.22 1.63 -11.55
C ARG A 226 13.86 1.04 -11.26
N LEU A 227 12.79 1.75 -11.57
CA LEU A 227 11.43 1.24 -11.46
C LEU A 227 11.17 0.09 -12.42
N ARG A 228 11.85 0.03 -13.58
CA ARG A 228 11.74 -1.09 -14.51
C ARG A 228 12.53 -2.30 -14.02
N SER A 229 13.77 -2.14 -13.55
CA SER A 229 14.68 -3.24 -13.26
C SER A 229 14.50 -3.83 -11.86
N ASP A 230 14.37 -3.00 -10.84
CA ASP A 230 14.51 -3.42 -9.45
C ASP A 230 13.15 -3.82 -8.83
N ASP A 231 13.19 -4.44 -7.65
CA ASP A 231 12.08 -4.47 -6.69
C ASP A 231 12.38 -3.42 -5.62
N VAL A 232 11.94 -2.18 -5.87
CA VAL A 232 12.32 -0.99 -5.09
C VAL A 232 11.88 -1.11 -3.63
N TYR A 233 10.77 -1.82 -3.37
CA TYR A 233 10.20 -2.01 -2.04
C TYR A 233 10.46 -3.40 -1.45
N SER A 234 11.19 -4.27 -2.15
CA SER A 234 11.43 -5.67 -1.74
C SER A 234 10.14 -6.45 -1.46
N MET A 235 9.07 -6.16 -2.20
CA MET A 235 7.73 -6.73 -1.96
C MET A 235 7.61 -8.17 -2.45
N VAL A 236 8.46 -8.60 -3.39
CA VAL A 236 8.40 -9.96 -3.97
C VAL A 236 8.64 -11.03 -2.91
N ALA A 237 9.44 -10.75 -1.88
CA ALA A 237 9.64 -11.67 -0.75
C ALA A 237 8.33 -11.99 0.00
N SER A 238 7.43 -11.00 0.09
CA SER A 238 6.10 -11.16 0.69
C SER A 238 5.11 -11.90 -0.22
N PHE A 239 5.41 -12.06 -1.52
CA PHE A 239 4.57 -12.73 -2.52
C PHE A 239 5.38 -13.76 -3.32
N PRO A 240 5.69 -14.93 -2.72
CA PRO A 240 6.61 -15.90 -3.32
C PRO A 240 6.05 -16.61 -4.57
N PHE A 241 4.73 -16.56 -4.78
CA PHE A 241 4.10 -17.17 -5.95
C PHE A 241 4.21 -16.26 -7.17
N PRO A 242 4.72 -16.75 -8.32
CA PRO A 242 4.86 -15.94 -9.54
C PRO A 242 3.54 -15.31 -10.03
N GLU A 243 2.42 -15.98 -9.76
CA GLU A 243 1.06 -15.52 -10.09
C GLU A 243 0.67 -14.23 -9.34
N HIS A 244 1.33 -13.94 -8.20
CA HIS A 244 1.04 -12.78 -7.38
C HIS A 244 1.91 -11.56 -7.74
N ARG A 245 2.76 -11.67 -8.78
CA ARG A 245 3.73 -10.64 -9.16
C ARG A 245 3.09 -9.28 -9.43
N SER A 246 1.97 -9.25 -10.16
CA SER A 246 1.26 -8.01 -10.51
C SER A 246 0.73 -7.29 -9.27
N THR A 247 0.29 -8.03 -8.25
CA THR A 247 -0.08 -7.50 -6.93
C THR A 247 1.13 -7.02 -6.14
N ALA A 248 2.18 -7.84 -6.06
CA ALA A 248 3.41 -7.52 -5.31
C ALA A 248 4.05 -6.22 -5.79
N LEU A 249 4.07 -6.01 -7.11
CA LEU A 249 4.68 -4.85 -7.75
C LEU A 249 3.68 -3.71 -8.01
N ALA A 250 2.44 -3.79 -7.54
CA ALA A 250 1.38 -2.87 -7.93
C ALA A 250 1.67 -1.41 -7.56
N HIS A 251 2.26 -1.16 -6.39
CA HIS A 251 2.63 0.19 -5.97
C HIS A 251 3.73 0.78 -6.87
N GLN A 252 4.79 -0.01 -7.13
CA GLN A 252 5.86 0.37 -8.04
C GLN A 252 5.35 0.59 -9.47
N ALA A 253 4.42 -0.25 -9.94
CA ALA A 253 3.77 -0.13 -11.23
C ALA A 253 2.98 1.19 -11.36
N ALA A 254 2.27 1.60 -10.30
CA ALA A 254 1.56 2.87 -10.25
C ALA A 254 2.52 4.06 -10.33
N MET A 255 3.65 4.02 -9.62
CA MET A 255 4.68 5.07 -9.75
C MET A 255 5.27 5.11 -11.17
N LEU A 256 5.62 3.96 -11.73
CA LEU A 256 6.15 3.86 -13.08
C LEU A 256 5.17 4.43 -14.11
N TYR A 257 3.88 4.10 -14.00
CA TYR A 257 2.82 4.66 -14.84
C TYR A 257 2.85 6.20 -14.85
N VAL A 258 2.97 6.83 -13.67
CA VAL A 258 3.04 8.29 -13.56
C VAL A 258 4.36 8.82 -14.13
N CYS A 259 5.49 8.20 -13.78
CA CYS A 259 6.82 8.63 -14.21
C CYS A 259 6.99 8.61 -15.74
N LEU A 260 6.32 7.69 -16.44
CA LEU A 260 6.37 7.59 -17.90
C LEU A 260 5.86 8.86 -18.62
N TYR A 261 4.98 9.65 -18.01
CA TYR A 261 4.53 10.91 -18.63
C TYR A 261 5.58 12.02 -18.62
N PHE A 262 6.66 11.89 -17.83
CA PHE A 262 7.85 12.75 -17.94
C PHE A 262 8.77 12.33 -19.09
N SER A 263 8.53 11.18 -19.73
CA SER A 263 9.27 10.67 -20.88
C SER A 263 8.30 10.13 -21.96
N PRO A 264 7.51 11.02 -22.62
CA PRO A 264 6.48 10.60 -23.57
C PRO A 264 7.03 9.84 -24.79
N ASP A 265 8.29 10.06 -25.15
CA ASP A 265 8.96 9.31 -26.23
C ASP A 265 8.99 7.80 -25.93
N LEU A 266 9.13 7.41 -24.66
CA LEU A 266 9.09 6.00 -24.26
C LEU A 266 7.71 5.38 -24.56
N LEU A 267 6.64 6.11 -24.26
CA LEU A 267 5.27 5.68 -24.52
C LEU A 267 4.93 5.61 -26.02
N HIS A 268 5.51 6.48 -26.85
CA HIS A 268 5.24 6.54 -28.29
C HIS A 268 6.15 5.64 -29.13
N LEU A 269 7.44 5.58 -28.83
CA LEU A 269 8.49 5.08 -29.73
C LEU A 269 9.16 3.80 -29.23
N GLU A 270 9.36 3.65 -27.93
CA GLU A 270 10.19 2.57 -27.35
C GLU A 270 9.41 1.25 -27.17
N GLU A 271 9.08 0.58 -28.29
CA GLU A 271 8.28 -0.66 -28.29
C GLU A 271 8.85 -1.78 -27.41
N ALA A 272 10.17 -1.96 -27.39
CA ALA A 272 10.82 -3.01 -26.62
C ALA A 272 10.72 -2.75 -25.10
N LYS A 273 10.99 -1.52 -24.67
CA LYS A 273 10.90 -1.13 -23.25
C LYS A 273 9.45 -1.18 -22.77
N MET A 274 8.49 -0.71 -23.57
CA MET A 274 7.08 -0.79 -23.19
C MET A 274 6.58 -2.23 -23.09
N ARG A 275 7.05 -3.14 -23.95
CA ARG A 275 6.74 -4.58 -23.83
C ARG A 275 7.27 -5.15 -22.52
N GLU A 276 8.54 -4.91 -22.19
CA GLU A 276 9.13 -5.36 -20.92
C GLU A 276 8.34 -4.84 -19.70
N ILE A 277 7.95 -3.55 -19.73
CA ILE A 277 7.15 -2.93 -18.68
C ILE A 277 5.78 -3.62 -18.55
N VAL A 278 5.06 -3.81 -19.66
CA VAL A 278 3.74 -4.46 -19.63
C VAL A 278 3.83 -5.90 -19.17
N ASP A 279 4.79 -6.68 -19.68
CA ASP A 279 4.93 -8.09 -19.32
C ASP A 279 5.29 -8.24 -17.83
N LYS A 280 6.09 -7.33 -17.27
CA LYS A 280 6.47 -7.34 -15.85
C LYS A 280 5.30 -6.92 -14.95
N PHE A 281 4.66 -5.79 -15.23
CA PHE A 281 3.75 -5.10 -14.29
C PHE A 281 2.26 -5.24 -14.62
N PHE A 282 1.90 -5.39 -15.90
CA PHE A 282 0.52 -5.34 -16.37
C PHE A 282 0.08 -6.55 -17.23
N PRO A 283 0.50 -7.81 -16.95
CA PRO A 283 0.11 -8.96 -17.78
C PRO A 283 -1.37 -9.33 -17.64
N ASP A 284 -1.95 -9.05 -16.47
CA ASP A 284 -3.29 -9.46 -16.02
C ASP A 284 -4.06 -8.34 -15.31
N ASN A 285 -3.44 -7.18 -15.13
CA ASN A 285 -4.01 -6.02 -14.45
C ASN A 285 -3.92 -4.78 -15.34
N TRP A 286 -5.06 -4.13 -15.60
CA TRP A 286 -5.14 -2.88 -16.37
C TRP A 286 -5.93 -1.78 -15.66
N VAL A 287 -6.37 -2.02 -14.42
CA VAL A 287 -7.01 -1.00 -13.57
C VAL A 287 -6.10 -0.74 -12.37
N LEU A 288 -5.49 0.43 -12.36
CA LEU A 288 -4.52 0.82 -11.34
C LEU A 288 -5.16 1.73 -10.30
N SER A 289 -4.72 1.58 -9.06
CA SER A 289 -4.97 2.55 -8.00
C SER A 289 -3.68 3.32 -7.75
N LEU A 290 -3.72 4.62 -8.01
CA LEU A 290 -2.65 5.54 -7.67
C LEU A 290 -2.82 5.99 -6.21
N HIS A 291 -1.87 6.79 -5.72
CA HIS A 291 -1.88 7.33 -4.36
C HIS A 291 -3.23 7.97 -4.01
N MET A 292 -3.72 7.70 -2.79
CA MET A 292 -5.02 8.14 -2.27
C MET A 292 -6.24 7.72 -3.10
N GLY A 293 -6.13 6.61 -3.85
CA GLY A 293 -7.28 5.92 -4.46
C GLY A 293 -7.73 6.48 -5.82
N MET A 294 -6.92 7.30 -6.48
CA MET A 294 -7.21 7.70 -7.87
C MET A 294 -7.11 6.49 -8.79
N LEU A 295 -8.19 6.18 -9.52
CA LEU A 295 -8.26 5.01 -10.37
C LEU A 295 -7.97 5.34 -11.83
N VAL A 296 -7.14 4.51 -12.46
CA VAL A 296 -6.75 4.64 -13.87
C VAL A 296 -7.02 3.34 -14.60
N ASN A 297 -7.65 3.43 -15.76
CA ASN A 297 -7.78 2.30 -16.67
C ASN A 297 -6.78 2.46 -17.83
N LEU A 298 -5.81 1.55 -17.92
CA LEU A 298 -4.75 1.62 -18.92
C LEU A 298 -5.27 1.52 -20.36
N ALA A 299 -6.41 0.84 -20.59
CA ALA A 299 -7.02 0.74 -21.92
C ALA A 299 -7.49 2.10 -22.45
N GLU A 300 -7.79 3.06 -21.57
CA GLU A 300 -8.11 4.44 -21.94
C GLU A 300 -6.87 5.33 -21.81
N ALA A 301 -6.11 5.19 -20.72
CA ALA A 301 -4.93 6.00 -20.44
C ALA A 301 -3.86 5.92 -21.54
N TRP A 302 -3.58 4.71 -22.02
CA TRP A 302 -2.50 4.46 -22.98
C TRP A 302 -2.94 4.39 -24.44
N GLN A 303 -4.24 4.53 -24.73
CA GLN A 303 -4.77 4.45 -26.10
C GLN A 303 -4.10 5.40 -27.10
N PRO A 304 -3.72 6.65 -26.75
CA PRO A 304 -3.02 7.55 -27.68
C PRO A 304 -1.55 7.19 -27.96
N TYR A 305 -0.94 6.33 -27.15
CA TYR A 305 0.49 6.08 -27.14
C TYR A 305 0.82 4.77 -27.88
N LYS A 306 1.38 4.86 -29.09
CA LYS A 306 1.56 3.72 -29.99
C LYS A 306 2.31 2.55 -29.37
N ALA A 307 3.50 2.77 -28.79
CA ALA A 307 4.30 1.69 -28.20
C ALA A 307 3.62 1.08 -26.98
N ALA A 308 3.05 1.91 -26.10
CA ALA A 308 2.32 1.47 -24.90
C ALA A 308 1.05 0.68 -25.23
N ALA A 309 0.20 1.19 -26.13
CA ALA A 309 -1.02 0.52 -26.58
C ALA A 309 -0.73 -0.82 -27.25
N LYS A 310 0.33 -0.88 -28.07
CA LYS A 310 0.79 -2.13 -28.70
C LYS A 310 1.25 -3.15 -27.67
N ALA A 311 2.01 -2.72 -26.66
CA ALA A 311 2.47 -3.60 -25.59
C ALA A 311 1.29 -4.13 -24.75
N LEU A 312 0.33 -3.26 -24.41
CA LEU A 312 -0.83 -3.60 -23.57
C LEU A 312 -1.84 -4.52 -24.24
N ALA A 313 -1.85 -4.60 -25.57
CA ALA A 313 -2.89 -5.26 -26.37
C ALA A 313 -3.25 -6.68 -25.91
N ASN A 314 -2.26 -7.49 -25.47
CA ASN A 314 -2.49 -8.84 -24.98
C ASN A 314 -3.17 -8.86 -23.60
N SER A 315 -2.76 -7.95 -22.71
CA SER A 315 -3.29 -7.85 -21.35
C SER A 315 -4.77 -7.47 -21.37
N ILE A 316 -5.15 -6.53 -22.24
CA ILE A 316 -6.53 -6.04 -22.41
C ILE A 316 -7.29 -6.81 -23.51
N ALA A 317 -6.77 -7.95 -23.97
CA ALA A 317 -7.50 -8.80 -24.91
C ALA A 317 -8.67 -9.47 -24.18
N LEU A 318 -9.86 -9.48 -24.82
CA LEU A 318 -11.06 -10.06 -24.22
C LEU A 318 -10.87 -11.52 -23.73
N PRO A 319 -10.17 -12.43 -24.46
CA PRO A 319 -9.90 -13.77 -23.95
C PRO A 319 -9.07 -13.78 -22.64
N ASN A 320 -8.10 -12.88 -22.51
CA ASN A 320 -7.32 -12.75 -21.29
C ASN A 320 -8.19 -12.23 -20.13
N ALA A 321 -8.96 -11.17 -20.38
CA ALA A 321 -9.86 -10.60 -19.39
C ALA A 321 -10.87 -11.62 -18.85
N LYS A 322 -11.47 -12.42 -19.75
CA LYS A 322 -12.38 -13.53 -19.40
C LYS A 322 -11.71 -14.58 -18.54
N ARG A 323 -10.50 -15.00 -18.92
CA ARG A 323 -9.73 -16.00 -18.18
C ARG A 323 -9.42 -15.52 -16.76
N GLN A 324 -8.95 -14.29 -16.61
CA GLN A 324 -8.63 -13.72 -15.30
C GLN A 324 -9.89 -13.54 -14.44
N ALA A 325 -10.97 -13.02 -15.03
CA ALA A 325 -12.25 -12.87 -14.35
C ALA A 325 -12.81 -14.20 -13.84
N ALA A 326 -12.81 -15.24 -14.69
CA ALA A 326 -13.27 -16.57 -14.31
C ALA A 326 -12.39 -17.20 -13.21
N MET A 327 -11.06 -17.02 -13.30
CA MET A 327 -10.13 -17.52 -12.30
C MET A 327 -10.37 -16.88 -10.93
N HIS A 328 -10.43 -15.55 -10.85
CA HIS A 328 -10.66 -14.86 -9.58
C HIS A 328 -12.08 -15.09 -9.05
N GLY A 329 -13.09 -15.08 -9.93
CA GLY A 329 -14.47 -15.35 -9.55
C GLY A 329 -14.68 -16.74 -8.94
N ALA A 330 -14.05 -17.78 -9.52
CA ALA A 330 -14.12 -19.14 -9.00
C ALA A 330 -13.50 -19.28 -7.60
N LYS A 331 -12.43 -18.52 -7.30
CA LYS A 331 -11.78 -18.55 -5.98
C LYS A 331 -12.65 -17.97 -4.86
N VAL A 332 -13.59 -17.05 -5.15
CA VAL A 332 -14.37 -16.36 -4.10
C VAL A 332 -15.10 -17.35 -3.18
N GLY A 333 -15.80 -18.34 -3.75
CA GLY A 333 -16.54 -19.34 -2.97
C GLY A 333 -15.63 -20.24 -2.13
N GLU A 334 -14.51 -20.68 -2.69
CA GLU A 334 -13.50 -21.48 -1.99
C GLU A 334 -12.89 -20.69 -0.82
N LEU A 335 -12.50 -19.44 -1.06
CA LEU A 335 -11.88 -18.57 -0.06
C LEU A 335 -12.85 -18.20 1.05
N LEU A 336 -14.13 -17.96 0.75
CA LEU A 336 -15.15 -17.75 1.77
C LEU A 336 -15.24 -18.94 2.73
N ALA A 337 -15.33 -20.16 2.20
CA ALA A 337 -15.41 -21.37 3.02
C ALA A 337 -14.12 -21.59 3.83
N ARG A 338 -12.95 -21.50 3.17
CA ARG A 338 -11.64 -21.70 3.78
C ARG A 338 -11.36 -20.68 4.89
N THR A 339 -11.64 -19.40 4.67
CA THR A 339 -11.40 -18.34 5.66
C THR A 339 -12.39 -18.44 6.82
N ALA A 340 -13.65 -18.80 6.57
CA ALA A 340 -14.61 -19.10 7.63
C ALA A 340 -14.16 -20.29 8.50
N ASP A 341 -13.62 -21.35 7.90
CA ASP A 341 -13.08 -22.50 8.61
C ASP A 341 -11.88 -22.13 9.48
N LEU A 342 -10.99 -21.26 8.98
CA LEU A 342 -9.85 -20.74 9.75
C LEU A 342 -10.28 -19.90 10.95
N LEU A 343 -11.45 -19.28 10.89
CA LEU A 343 -12.00 -18.43 11.95
C LEU A 343 -12.81 -19.18 13.03
N LYS A 344 -13.00 -20.49 12.87
CA LYS A 344 -13.64 -21.34 13.88
C LYS A 344 -12.84 -21.34 15.18
N GLU A 345 -13.54 -21.48 16.30
CA GLU A 345 -12.93 -21.57 17.62
C GLU A 345 -11.93 -22.73 17.69
N GLY A 346 -10.79 -22.49 18.33
CA GLY A 346 -9.73 -23.48 18.49
C GLY A 346 -8.81 -23.66 17.28
N VAL A 347 -9.03 -22.98 16.14
CA VAL A 347 -8.15 -23.08 14.97
C VAL A 347 -6.96 -22.11 15.04
N LEU A 348 -7.20 -20.82 15.26
CA LEU A 348 -6.16 -19.80 15.42
C LEU A 348 -5.66 -19.74 16.88
N VAL A 349 -5.17 -20.86 17.39
CA VAL A 349 -4.49 -20.95 18.69
C VAL A 349 -2.99 -21.08 18.51
N GLU A 350 -2.22 -20.67 19.51
CA GLU A 350 -0.75 -20.56 19.47
C GLU A 350 -0.07 -21.79 18.86
N ASN A 351 -0.42 -22.97 19.37
CA ASN A 351 0.14 -24.25 18.93
C ASN A 351 -0.25 -24.64 17.50
N LEU A 352 -1.37 -24.18 16.95
CA LEU A 352 -1.70 -24.49 15.55
C LEU A 352 -1.11 -23.45 14.60
N VAL A 353 -1.08 -22.19 15.02
CA VAL A 353 -0.46 -21.10 14.24
C VAL A 353 1.02 -21.37 14.03
N LEU A 354 1.76 -21.71 15.09
CA LEU A 354 3.18 -22.04 15.01
C LEU A 354 3.50 -23.19 14.03
N ASP A 355 2.58 -24.15 13.84
CA ASP A 355 2.77 -25.29 12.93
C ASP A 355 2.43 -24.94 11.47
N ARG A 356 1.64 -23.88 11.27
CA ARG A 356 0.97 -23.59 10.00
C ARG A 356 1.25 -22.18 9.47
N ILE A 357 2.28 -21.49 9.97
CA ILE A 357 2.60 -20.11 9.55
C ILE A 357 2.64 -19.97 8.02
N PRO A 358 3.36 -20.83 7.25
CA PRO A 358 3.39 -20.69 5.79
C PRO A 358 2.01 -20.85 5.14
N GLN A 359 1.20 -21.81 5.60
CA GLN A 359 -0.13 -22.08 5.06
C GLN A 359 -1.11 -20.93 5.39
N LEU A 360 -0.99 -20.33 6.58
CA LEU A 360 -1.81 -19.21 7.02
C LEU A 360 -1.47 -17.93 6.24
N LEU A 361 -0.18 -17.64 6.04
CA LEU A 361 0.24 -16.53 5.18
C LEU A 361 -0.21 -16.73 3.73
N ASN A 362 -0.17 -17.95 3.21
CA ASN A 362 -0.67 -18.24 1.86
C ASN A 362 -2.18 -18.01 1.77
N ALA A 363 -2.95 -18.40 2.78
CA ALA A 363 -4.39 -18.08 2.84
C ALA A 363 -4.65 -16.57 2.80
N ALA A 364 -3.87 -15.78 3.56
CA ALA A 364 -3.96 -14.32 3.53
C ALA A 364 -3.66 -13.76 2.14
N ARG A 365 -2.60 -14.26 1.48
CA ARG A 365 -2.23 -13.83 0.12
C ARG A 365 -3.32 -14.14 -0.89
N ASP A 366 -3.84 -15.37 -0.90
CA ASP A 366 -4.89 -15.78 -1.83
C ASP A 366 -6.14 -14.89 -1.71
N CYS A 367 -6.51 -14.55 -0.47
CA CYS A 367 -7.62 -13.64 -0.18
C CYS A 367 -7.34 -12.23 -0.72
N ASN A 368 -6.23 -11.60 -0.33
CA ASN A 368 -5.94 -10.21 -0.71
C ASN A 368 -5.69 -10.03 -2.21
N VAL A 369 -4.99 -10.97 -2.86
CA VAL A 369 -4.77 -10.93 -4.30
C VAL A 369 -6.10 -11.00 -5.05
N THR A 370 -7.01 -11.88 -4.62
CA THR A 370 -8.34 -12.03 -5.23
C THR A 370 -9.22 -10.82 -4.96
N LEU A 371 -9.25 -10.31 -3.73
CA LEU A 371 -9.97 -9.11 -3.34
C LEU A 371 -9.50 -7.90 -4.15
N ARG A 372 -8.18 -7.67 -4.20
CA ARG A 372 -7.58 -6.55 -4.93
C ARG A 372 -7.97 -6.58 -6.40
N TRP A 373 -7.78 -7.71 -7.06
CA TRP A 373 -8.06 -7.82 -8.49
C TRP A 373 -9.54 -7.58 -8.78
N LEU A 374 -10.46 -8.24 -8.06
CA LEU A 374 -11.89 -8.08 -8.31
C LEU A 374 -12.37 -6.67 -7.98
N MET A 375 -12.01 -6.11 -6.82
CA MET A 375 -12.44 -4.77 -6.42
C MET A 375 -12.00 -3.71 -7.44
N LEU A 376 -10.76 -3.78 -7.95
CA LEU A 376 -10.29 -2.83 -8.97
C LEU A 376 -11.05 -2.99 -10.29
N HIS A 377 -11.16 -4.22 -10.81
CA HIS A 377 -11.71 -4.46 -12.15
C HIS A 377 -13.24 -4.41 -12.24
N THR A 378 -13.95 -4.41 -11.10
CA THR A 378 -15.42 -4.26 -11.06
C THR A 378 -15.89 -2.85 -10.70
N THR A 379 -14.96 -1.96 -10.31
CA THR A 379 -15.28 -0.57 -9.94
C THR A 379 -16.01 0.13 -11.10
N PRO A 380 -17.02 0.99 -10.82
CA PRO A 380 -17.65 1.81 -11.85
C PRO A 380 -16.65 2.63 -12.67
N LEU A 381 -16.94 2.79 -13.96
CA LEU A 381 -16.09 3.56 -14.86
C LEU A 381 -16.28 5.06 -14.63
N SER A 382 -15.21 5.84 -14.77
CA SER A 382 -15.33 7.31 -14.81
C SER A 382 -15.98 7.79 -16.12
N PRO A 383 -16.50 9.03 -16.21
CA PRO A 383 -17.15 9.51 -17.43
C PRO A 383 -16.30 9.39 -18.72
N PRO A 384 -14.98 9.67 -18.71
CA PRO A 384 -14.12 9.39 -19.87
C PRO A 384 -14.03 7.90 -20.21
N GLN A 385 -13.96 7.03 -19.21
CA GLN A 385 -13.86 5.59 -19.40
C GLN A 385 -15.17 4.98 -19.92
N GLU A 386 -16.32 5.51 -19.53
CA GLU A 386 -17.61 5.10 -20.08
C GLU A 386 -17.73 5.39 -21.60
N ARG A 387 -16.99 6.36 -22.13
CA ARG A 387 -16.97 6.63 -23.57
C ARG A 387 -16.15 5.60 -24.34
N SER A 388 -15.20 4.96 -23.68
CA SER A 388 -14.40 3.90 -24.27
C SER A 388 -15.21 2.61 -24.38
N ARG A 389 -15.57 2.24 -25.61
CA ARG A 389 -16.23 0.95 -25.92
C ARG A 389 -15.42 -0.23 -25.37
N LEU A 390 -14.10 -0.15 -25.43
CA LEU A 390 -13.22 -1.20 -24.94
C LEU A 390 -13.28 -1.29 -23.41
N CYS A 391 -13.21 -0.18 -22.68
CA CYS A 391 -13.30 -0.20 -21.20
C CYS A 391 -14.65 -0.77 -20.73
N LYS A 392 -15.75 -0.40 -21.39
CA LYS A 392 -17.07 -0.98 -21.14
C LYS A 392 -17.09 -2.49 -21.37
N GLN A 393 -16.64 -2.94 -22.56
CA GLN A 393 -16.58 -4.36 -22.90
C GLN A 393 -15.74 -5.17 -21.91
N LEU A 394 -14.58 -4.64 -21.50
CA LEU A 394 -13.72 -5.29 -20.52
C LEU A 394 -14.42 -5.41 -19.17
N ARG A 395 -15.00 -4.32 -18.67
CA ARG A 395 -15.70 -4.33 -17.38
C ARG A 395 -16.92 -5.25 -17.39
N ASP A 396 -17.74 -5.20 -18.44
CA ASP A 396 -18.91 -6.06 -18.58
C ASP A 396 -18.53 -7.54 -18.64
N SER A 397 -17.43 -7.86 -19.34
CA SER A 397 -16.86 -9.21 -19.34
C SER A 397 -16.35 -9.61 -17.96
N VAL A 398 -15.64 -8.73 -17.25
CA VAL A 398 -15.19 -9.03 -15.89
C VAL A 398 -16.38 -9.34 -14.98
N LEU A 399 -17.43 -8.52 -15.00
CA LEU A 399 -18.63 -8.74 -14.19
C LEU A 399 -19.33 -10.06 -14.54
N SER A 400 -19.47 -10.35 -15.83
CA SER A 400 -20.17 -11.56 -16.31
C SER A 400 -19.36 -12.83 -16.05
N ASP A 401 -18.09 -12.87 -16.47
CA ASP A 401 -17.25 -14.07 -16.45
C ASP A 401 -16.75 -14.41 -15.03
N SER A 402 -16.65 -13.43 -14.13
CA SER A 402 -16.41 -13.69 -12.70
C SER A 402 -17.67 -14.10 -11.93
N ARG A 403 -18.86 -14.02 -12.54
CA ARG A 403 -20.17 -14.14 -11.87
C ARG A 403 -20.25 -13.23 -10.64
N PHE A 404 -19.87 -11.97 -10.83
CA PHE A 404 -19.64 -11.03 -9.74
C PHE A 404 -20.84 -10.93 -8.80
N ASN A 405 -20.57 -11.12 -7.51
CA ASN A 405 -21.52 -10.92 -6.43
C ASN A 405 -20.89 -9.99 -5.38
N GLY A 406 -21.34 -8.74 -5.34
CA GLY A 406 -20.81 -7.73 -4.42
C GLY A 406 -20.99 -8.07 -2.94
N GLU A 407 -22.07 -8.78 -2.58
CA GLU A 407 -22.32 -9.22 -1.19
C GLU A 407 -21.32 -10.31 -0.77
N GLN A 408 -21.06 -11.29 -1.63
CA GLN A 408 -20.06 -12.34 -1.37
C GLN A 408 -18.64 -11.77 -1.29
N LEU A 409 -18.28 -10.86 -2.20
CA LEU A 409 -16.96 -10.23 -2.18
C LEU A 409 -16.77 -9.37 -0.92
N PHE A 410 -17.81 -8.64 -0.52
CA PHE A 410 -17.81 -7.88 0.74
C PHE A 410 -17.68 -8.79 1.96
N GLN A 411 -18.40 -9.92 1.98
CA GLN A 411 -18.27 -10.92 3.04
C GLN A 411 -16.85 -11.49 3.11
N LEU A 412 -16.23 -11.77 1.96
CA LEU A 412 -14.84 -12.23 1.90
C LEU A 412 -13.89 -11.18 2.47
N LEU A 413 -14.09 -9.90 2.15
CA LEU A 413 -13.31 -8.80 2.71
C LEU A 413 -13.37 -8.78 4.24
N LEU A 414 -14.58 -8.89 4.82
CA LEU A 414 -14.77 -8.90 6.27
C LEU A 414 -14.09 -10.10 6.94
N LEU A 415 -14.29 -11.31 6.39
CA LEU A 415 -13.66 -12.52 6.91
C LEU A 415 -12.13 -12.45 6.80
N THR A 416 -11.61 -11.90 5.71
CA THR A 416 -10.17 -11.73 5.49
C THR A 416 -9.57 -10.78 6.53
N ALA A 417 -10.17 -9.60 6.73
CA ALA A 417 -9.71 -8.66 7.74
C ALA A 417 -9.77 -9.23 9.17
N GLN A 418 -10.81 -10.00 9.49
CA GLN A 418 -10.92 -10.68 10.79
C GLN A 418 -9.84 -11.75 10.96
N PHE A 419 -9.58 -12.52 9.91
CA PHE A 419 -8.55 -13.55 9.89
C PHE A 419 -7.16 -12.96 10.11
N GLU A 420 -6.82 -11.90 9.37
CA GLU A 420 -5.55 -11.19 9.47
C GLU A 420 -5.34 -10.60 10.86
N PHE A 421 -6.35 -9.93 11.40
CA PHE A 421 -6.28 -9.33 12.73
C PHE A 421 -6.01 -10.39 13.80
N ARG A 422 -6.78 -11.47 13.83
CA ARG A 422 -6.57 -12.57 14.79
C ARG A 422 -5.21 -13.23 14.61
N LEU A 423 -4.78 -13.48 13.37
CA LEU A 423 -3.46 -14.05 13.10
C LEU A 423 -2.35 -13.13 13.60
N LYS A 424 -2.47 -11.82 13.36
CA LYS A 424 -1.53 -10.80 13.84
C LYS A 424 -1.48 -10.75 15.36
N GLU A 425 -2.62 -10.79 16.04
CA GLU A 425 -2.69 -10.83 17.51
C GLU A 425 -1.93 -12.04 18.08
N VAL A 426 -2.20 -13.24 17.55
CA VAL A 426 -1.54 -14.47 18.03
C VAL A 426 -0.03 -14.42 17.77
N LEU A 427 0.39 -14.03 16.57
CA LEU A 427 1.82 -13.92 16.23
C LEU A 427 2.54 -12.86 17.08
N THR A 428 1.90 -11.72 17.33
CA THR A 428 2.44 -10.66 18.20
C THR A 428 2.59 -11.17 19.64
N GLY A 429 1.59 -11.91 20.13
CA GLY A 429 1.63 -12.54 21.46
C GLY A 429 2.68 -13.65 21.60
N ILE A 430 2.98 -14.37 20.53
CA ILE A 430 4.09 -15.34 20.47
C ILE A 430 5.42 -14.61 20.52
N LEU A 431 5.59 -13.59 19.67
CA LEU A 431 6.85 -12.86 19.54
C LEU A 431 7.23 -12.11 20.82
N SER A 432 6.26 -11.48 21.49
CA SER A 432 6.51 -10.73 22.74
C SER A 432 6.96 -11.60 23.90
N ARG A 433 6.46 -12.84 23.99
CA ARG A 433 6.79 -13.82 25.05
C ARG A 433 7.79 -14.88 24.60
N LYS A 434 8.38 -14.71 23.42
CA LYS A 434 9.19 -15.74 22.73
C LYS A 434 10.37 -16.21 23.57
N ALA A 435 11.15 -15.28 24.11
CA ALA A 435 12.34 -15.60 24.89
C ALA A 435 11.98 -16.27 26.24
N ASP A 436 11.02 -15.68 26.96
CA ASP A 436 10.58 -16.19 28.27
C ASP A 436 9.98 -17.60 28.16
N THR A 437 9.13 -17.82 27.15
CA THR A 437 8.50 -19.13 26.92
C THR A 437 9.55 -20.17 26.53
N TRP A 438 10.55 -19.80 25.72
CA TRP A 438 11.62 -20.70 25.32
C TRP A 438 12.50 -21.10 26.52
N GLU A 439 12.86 -20.15 27.39
CA GLU A 439 13.67 -20.44 28.58
C GLU A 439 12.87 -21.26 29.60
N ALA A 440 11.58 -20.97 29.80
CA ALA A 440 10.72 -21.77 30.67
C ALA A 440 10.63 -23.23 30.20
N LEU A 441 10.47 -23.46 28.89
CA LEU A 441 10.45 -24.81 28.31
C LEU A 441 11.81 -25.51 28.46
N LYS A 442 12.93 -24.78 28.31
CA LYS A 442 14.27 -25.31 28.52
C LYS A 442 14.45 -25.82 29.96
N VAL A 443 14.07 -25.01 30.95
CA VAL A 443 14.12 -25.38 32.37
C VAL A 443 13.27 -26.62 32.62
N GLU A 444 12.02 -26.63 32.14
CA GLU A 444 11.13 -27.77 32.34
C GLU A 444 11.65 -29.06 31.67
N CYS A 445 12.23 -28.98 30.47
CA CYS A 445 12.84 -30.13 29.81
C CYS A 445 14.03 -30.67 30.63
N SER A 446 14.89 -29.78 31.13
CA SER A 446 16.05 -30.15 31.94
C SER A 446 15.62 -30.82 33.25
N GLU A 447 14.63 -30.25 33.96
CA GLU A 447 14.09 -30.81 35.19
C GLU A 447 13.48 -32.20 34.97
N ARG A 448 12.67 -32.39 33.92
CA ARG A 448 12.08 -33.69 33.59
C ARG A 448 13.13 -34.77 33.29
N LEU A 449 14.22 -34.41 32.60
CA LEU A 449 15.32 -35.34 32.35
C LEU A 449 16.08 -35.69 33.64
N ARG A 450 16.26 -34.73 34.56
CA ARG A 450 16.84 -35.00 35.89
C ARG A 450 15.92 -35.89 36.73
N GLU A 451 14.61 -35.69 36.67
CA GLU A 451 13.64 -36.58 37.33
C GLU A 451 13.72 -38.01 36.81
N LEU A 452 13.81 -38.21 35.49
CA LEU A 452 14.04 -39.54 34.92
C LEU A 452 15.36 -40.15 35.40
N SER A 453 16.43 -39.36 35.46
CA SER A 453 17.71 -39.78 36.05
C SER A 453 17.54 -40.26 37.50
N ASP A 454 16.83 -39.50 38.34
CA ASP A 454 16.55 -39.87 39.74
C ASP A 454 15.75 -41.19 39.84
N VAL A 455 14.78 -41.39 38.95
CA VAL A 455 13.98 -42.63 38.91
C VAL A 455 14.86 -43.84 38.64
N PHE A 456 15.79 -43.75 37.68
CA PHE A 456 16.73 -44.83 37.39
C PHE A 456 17.86 -44.95 38.43
N SER A 457 18.09 -43.94 39.29
CA SER A 457 18.99 -44.07 40.44
C SER A 457 18.43 -44.94 41.58
N GLY A 458 17.11 -45.18 41.60
CA GLY A 458 16.41 -45.93 42.66
C GLY A 458 16.06 -45.10 43.90
N THR A 459 16.32 -43.79 43.90
CA THR A 459 16.01 -42.87 45.01
C THR A 459 14.54 -42.43 45.05
N LYS A 460 13.89 -42.33 43.89
CA LYS A 460 12.45 -42.06 43.76
C LYS A 460 11.73 -43.34 43.31
N PRO A 461 10.88 -43.98 44.14
CA PRO A 461 10.24 -45.23 43.77
C PRO A 461 9.08 -44.97 42.80
N LEU A 462 9.33 -45.17 41.51
CA LEU A 462 8.30 -45.34 40.50
C LEU A 462 7.99 -46.84 40.38
N THR A 463 6.70 -47.20 40.44
CA THR A 463 6.28 -48.60 40.55
C THR A 463 6.78 -49.38 39.34
N ARG A 464 7.52 -50.47 39.58
CA ARG A 464 8.05 -51.40 38.54
C ARG A 464 9.20 -50.85 37.66
N VAL A 465 9.95 -49.84 38.10
CA VAL A 465 11.23 -49.46 37.47
C VAL A 465 12.40 -49.99 38.30
N ALA A 466 13.31 -50.74 37.67
CA ALA A 466 14.55 -51.17 38.29
C ALA A 466 15.64 -50.10 38.14
N ALA A 467 16.48 -49.94 39.16
CA ALA A 467 17.62 -49.03 39.11
C ALA A 467 18.58 -49.42 37.96
N ASN A 468 19.05 -48.44 37.21
CA ASN A 468 19.95 -48.61 36.08
C ASN A 468 20.93 -47.43 35.98
N ALA A 469 22.15 -47.64 36.46
CA ALA A 469 23.21 -46.61 36.48
C ALA A 469 23.52 -46.03 35.09
N LYS A 470 23.44 -46.84 34.03
CA LYS A 470 23.71 -46.36 32.66
C LYS A 470 22.64 -45.37 32.19
N LEU A 471 21.36 -45.66 32.47
CA LEU A 471 20.26 -44.77 32.11
C LEU A 471 20.25 -43.52 32.99
N GLN A 472 20.58 -43.65 34.28
CA GLN A 472 20.78 -42.51 35.17
C GLN A 472 21.80 -41.52 34.60
N ASP A 473 23.03 -41.98 34.33
CA ASP A 473 24.10 -41.13 33.80
C ASP A 473 23.75 -40.55 32.43
N TRP A 474 23.04 -41.32 31.61
CA TRP A 474 22.61 -40.89 30.28
C TRP A 474 21.58 -39.74 30.34
N PHE A 475 20.53 -39.88 31.16
CA PHE A 475 19.53 -38.82 31.36
C PHE A 475 20.13 -37.57 32.02
N ALA A 476 21.05 -37.75 32.98
CA ALA A 476 21.77 -36.63 33.60
C ALA A 476 22.63 -35.86 32.58
N ASN A 477 23.30 -36.57 31.66
CA ASN A 477 24.07 -35.95 30.59
C ASN A 477 23.16 -35.20 29.60
N LEU A 478 22.02 -35.79 29.20
CA LEU A 478 21.05 -35.09 28.35
C LEU A 478 20.52 -33.81 29.00
N ALA A 479 20.20 -33.82 30.29
CA ALA A 479 19.79 -32.63 31.02
C ALA A 479 20.87 -31.53 30.95
N ALA A 480 22.14 -31.89 31.18
CA ALA A 480 23.26 -30.97 31.06
C ALA A 480 23.48 -30.43 29.63
N GLN A 481 23.07 -31.18 28.60
CA GLN A 481 23.06 -30.71 27.21
C GLN A 481 21.90 -29.73 26.93
N VAL A 482 20.72 -29.97 27.49
CA VAL A 482 19.58 -29.05 27.44
C VAL A 482 19.93 -27.72 28.13
N ASP A 483 20.59 -27.75 29.29
CA ASP A 483 21.02 -26.54 30.02
C ASP A 483 21.95 -25.64 29.19
N LYS A 484 22.73 -26.23 28.28
CA LYS A 484 23.67 -25.53 27.39
C LYS A 484 23.01 -24.93 26.15
N LEU A 485 21.71 -25.18 25.93
CA LEU A 485 20.97 -24.53 24.84
C LEU A 485 20.90 -23.03 25.11
N ASP A 486 21.11 -22.25 24.06
CA ASP A 486 21.13 -20.79 24.11
C ASP A 486 20.19 -20.18 23.08
N PHE A 487 19.29 -19.31 23.53
CA PHE A 487 18.33 -18.62 22.68
C PHE A 487 19.00 -17.69 21.67
N ALA A 488 20.13 -17.06 22.02
CA ALA A 488 20.86 -16.15 21.12
C ALA A 488 21.46 -16.90 19.92
N ASN A 489 21.84 -18.16 20.10
CA ASN A 489 22.42 -19.02 19.08
C ASN A 489 21.38 -19.95 18.44
N ALA A 490 20.31 -19.37 17.89
CA ALA A 490 19.13 -20.08 17.42
C ALA A 490 19.41 -21.26 16.47
N THR A 491 20.38 -21.12 15.55
CA THR A 491 20.71 -22.16 14.57
C THR A 491 21.40 -23.36 15.21
N GLU A 492 22.36 -23.12 16.12
CA GLU A 492 23.07 -24.21 16.81
C GLU A 492 22.14 -24.91 17.81
N SER A 493 21.41 -24.12 18.61
CA SER A 493 20.43 -24.63 19.56
C SER A 493 19.34 -25.43 18.86
N GLY A 494 18.85 -24.98 17.70
CA GLY A 494 17.90 -25.74 16.89
C GLY A 494 18.41 -27.12 16.47
N ARG A 495 19.68 -27.22 16.02
CA ARG A 495 20.31 -28.50 15.65
C ARG A 495 20.50 -29.42 16.86
N LYS A 496 20.94 -28.89 18.00
CA LYS A 496 21.08 -29.66 19.24
C LYS A 496 19.72 -30.19 19.73
N VAL A 497 18.67 -29.36 19.68
CA VAL A 497 17.31 -29.79 20.05
C VAL A 497 16.85 -30.98 19.20
N ASP A 498 17.10 -30.94 17.89
CA ASP A 498 16.77 -32.05 16.98
C ASP A 498 17.53 -33.35 17.34
N GLN A 499 18.83 -33.24 17.62
CA GLN A 499 19.65 -34.37 18.09
C GLN A 499 19.14 -34.95 19.42
N LEU A 500 18.77 -34.09 20.38
CA LEU A 500 18.22 -34.51 21.67
C LEU A 500 16.88 -35.22 21.50
N MET A 501 16.00 -34.71 20.63
CA MET A 501 14.72 -35.37 20.31
C MET A 501 14.93 -36.74 19.66
N GLN A 502 15.89 -36.86 18.74
CA GLN A 502 16.22 -38.15 18.13
C GLN A 502 16.74 -39.14 19.18
N ALA A 503 17.67 -38.72 20.03
CA ALA A 503 18.24 -39.55 21.09
C ALA A 503 17.16 -40.06 22.08
N LEU A 504 16.20 -39.21 22.45
CA LEU A 504 15.09 -39.59 23.33
C LEU A 504 14.14 -40.61 22.68
N ARG A 505 13.89 -40.50 21.37
CA ARG A 505 13.08 -41.48 20.62
C ARG A 505 13.80 -42.83 20.50
N GLU A 506 15.09 -42.82 20.21
CA GLU A 506 15.89 -44.05 20.11
C GLU A 506 15.96 -44.81 21.44
N VAL A 507 16.17 -44.11 22.56
CA VAL A 507 16.20 -44.76 23.89
C VAL A 507 14.87 -45.38 24.28
N GLN A 508 13.75 -44.84 23.80
CA GLN A 508 12.44 -45.47 23.96
C GLN A 508 12.41 -46.87 23.32
N GLU A 509 12.95 -47.02 22.10
CA GLU A 509 12.94 -48.27 21.31
C GLU A 509 13.96 -49.32 21.81
N PHE A 510 15.17 -48.91 22.21
CA PHE A 510 16.28 -49.85 22.50
C PHE A 510 16.25 -50.49 23.91
N HIS A 511 15.55 -49.90 24.88
CA HIS A 511 15.64 -50.32 26.29
C HIS A 511 14.39 -51.03 26.85
N GLN A 512 13.45 -51.44 26.00
CA GLN A 512 12.14 -51.99 26.43
C GLN A 512 11.39 -51.06 27.40
N LEU A 513 11.66 -49.74 27.33
CA LEU A 513 11.02 -48.73 28.17
C LEU A 513 9.52 -48.63 27.86
N ASP A 514 9.09 -49.13 26.70
CA ASP A 514 7.68 -49.34 26.33
C ASP A 514 6.89 -50.16 27.36
N ALA A 515 7.56 -50.99 28.17
CA ALA A 515 6.92 -51.74 29.25
C ALA A 515 6.43 -50.84 30.40
N ASN A 516 6.95 -49.61 30.52
CA ASN A 516 6.54 -48.64 31.53
C ASN A 516 5.88 -47.41 30.88
N MET A 517 4.55 -47.40 30.85
CA MET A 517 3.78 -46.31 30.26
C MET A 517 4.09 -44.93 30.85
N GLN A 518 4.47 -44.85 32.15
CA GLN A 518 4.79 -43.57 32.77
C GLN A 518 6.10 -43.01 32.22
N VAL A 519 7.13 -43.85 32.06
CA VAL A 519 8.41 -43.43 31.44
C VAL A 519 8.19 -43.03 29.98
N VAL A 520 7.41 -43.79 29.22
CA VAL A 520 7.06 -43.45 27.83
C VAL A 520 6.38 -42.10 27.75
N GLN A 521 5.39 -41.85 28.61
CA GLN A 521 4.68 -40.57 28.66
C GLN A 521 5.64 -39.41 28.97
N PHE A 522 6.53 -39.58 29.96
CA PHE A 522 7.54 -38.57 30.29
C PHE A 522 8.47 -38.25 29.10
N LEU A 523 8.92 -39.27 28.37
CA LEU A 523 9.76 -39.09 27.19
C LEU A 523 9.01 -38.37 26.06
N GLN A 524 7.76 -38.74 25.82
CA GLN A 524 6.90 -38.11 24.81
C GLN A 524 6.62 -36.64 25.14
N GLU A 525 6.28 -36.33 26.39
CA GLU A 525 6.05 -34.96 26.85
C GLU A 525 7.33 -34.11 26.77
N THR A 526 8.49 -34.67 27.11
CA THR A 526 9.79 -33.99 26.99
C THR A 526 10.12 -33.70 25.51
N CYS A 527 9.92 -34.67 24.62
CA CYS A 527 10.07 -34.47 23.18
C CYS A 527 9.10 -33.41 22.63
N ALA A 528 7.86 -33.38 23.11
CA ALA A 528 6.88 -32.38 22.70
C ALA A 528 7.30 -30.95 23.10
N LYS A 529 7.89 -30.79 24.29
CA LYS A 529 8.41 -29.50 24.77
C LYS A 529 9.66 -29.06 24.00
N LEU A 530 10.60 -29.98 23.75
CA LEU A 530 11.75 -29.72 22.87
C LEU A 530 11.31 -29.31 21.47
N TYR A 531 10.30 -29.98 20.91
CA TYR A 531 9.71 -29.61 19.62
C TYR A 531 9.09 -28.20 19.66
N GLN A 532 8.38 -27.87 20.74
CA GLN A 532 7.82 -26.52 20.94
C GLN A 532 8.92 -25.44 21.02
N MET A 533 10.03 -25.72 21.71
CA MET A 533 11.20 -24.82 21.73
C MET A 533 11.76 -24.57 20.33
N MET A 534 11.90 -25.62 19.51
CA MET A 534 12.36 -25.51 18.12
C MET A 534 11.40 -24.66 17.26
N ARG A 535 10.10 -24.75 17.51
CA ARG A 535 9.11 -23.96 16.76
C ARG A 535 9.15 -22.49 17.14
N ILE A 536 9.16 -22.20 18.44
CA ILE A 536 9.20 -20.84 18.98
C ILE A 536 10.44 -20.11 18.46
N ILE A 537 11.62 -20.74 18.52
CA ILE A 537 12.88 -20.10 18.12
C ILE A 537 12.91 -19.72 16.63
N ASN A 538 12.20 -20.47 15.77
CA ASN A 538 12.12 -20.25 14.32
C ASN A 538 11.15 -19.14 13.89
N VAL A 539 10.26 -18.65 14.77
CA VAL A 539 9.35 -17.55 14.42
C VAL A 539 10.14 -16.24 14.30
N LYS A 540 10.06 -15.57 13.16
CA LYS A 540 10.74 -14.29 12.92
C LYS A 540 9.77 -13.13 12.96
N GLU A 541 10.24 -11.95 13.35
CA GLU A 541 9.46 -10.70 13.27
C GLU A 541 9.06 -10.38 11.83
N GLU A 542 9.87 -10.79 10.84
CA GLU A 542 9.60 -10.65 9.41
C GLU A 542 8.24 -11.26 8.99
N VAL A 543 7.73 -12.26 9.71
CA VAL A 543 6.40 -12.84 9.45
C VAL A 543 5.29 -11.80 9.61
N LEU A 544 5.39 -10.91 10.62
CA LEU A 544 4.44 -9.82 10.83
C LEU A 544 4.55 -8.78 9.72
N LEU A 545 5.78 -8.46 9.28
CA LEU A 545 6.00 -7.55 8.16
C LEU A 545 5.37 -8.07 6.87
N HIS A 546 5.54 -9.36 6.57
CA HIS A 546 4.89 -9.98 5.41
C HIS A 546 3.37 -9.92 5.49
N LEU A 547 2.80 -10.15 6.68
CA LEU A 547 1.35 -10.08 6.88
C LEU A 547 0.83 -8.65 6.64
N ASP A 548 1.52 -7.63 7.17
CA ASP A 548 1.15 -6.23 6.99
C ASP A 548 1.24 -5.78 5.52
N ILE A 549 2.27 -6.23 4.79
CA ILE A 549 2.39 -6.00 3.35
C ILE A 549 1.25 -6.66 2.57
N VAL A 550 0.91 -7.91 2.91
CA VAL A 550 -0.13 -8.68 2.20
C VAL A 550 -1.52 -8.12 2.46
N ALA A 551 -1.77 -7.62 3.67
CA ALA A 551 -3.06 -7.09 4.08
C ALA A 551 -3.36 -5.70 3.48
N ASP A 552 -2.39 -5.01 2.85
CA ASP A 552 -2.57 -3.63 2.36
C ASP A 552 -3.83 -3.40 1.52
N LEU A 553 -4.78 -2.65 2.08
CA LEU A 553 -6.05 -2.27 1.47
C LEU A 553 -6.04 -0.82 0.93
N SER A 554 -4.87 -0.16 0.86
CA SER A 554 -4.76 1.23 0.40
C SER A 554 -5.39 1.48 -0.98
N TYR A 555 -5.40 0.46 -1.85
CA TYR A 555 -5.98 0.53 -3.19
C TYR A 555 -7.51 0.76 -3.18
N ALA A 556 -8.19 0.40 -2.09
CA ALA A 556 -9.64 0.46 -1.98
C ALA A 556 -10.18 1.79 -1.41
N TRP A 557 -9.32 2.78 -1.19
CA TRP A 557 -9.65 4.06 -0.55
C TRP A 557 -10.94 4.72 -1.05
N VAL A 558 -11.11 4.78 -2.37
CA VAL A 558 -12.34 5.30 -3.03
C VAL A 558 -13.31 4.17 -3.37
N ILE A 559 -12.80 2.96 -3.63
CA ILE A 559 -13.62 1.82 -4.07
C ILE A 559 -14.58 1.37 -2.97
N ILE A 560 -14.18 1.45 -1.71
CA ILE A 560 -14.96 0.92 -0.59
C ILE A 560 -16.31 1.64 -0.43
N ASP A 561 -16.46 2.88 -0.94
CA ASP A 561 -17.74 3.59 -0.99
C ASP A 561 -18.82 2.83 -1.78
N THR A 562 -18.41 2.08 -2.80
CA THR A 562 -19.34 1.27 -3.60
C THR A 562 -19.91 0.09 -2.82
N TYR A 563 -19.30 -0.26 -1.68
CA TYR A 563 -19.72 -1.36 -0.81
C TYR A 563 -20.47 -0.89 0.45
N THR A 564 -20.60 0.42 0.69
CA THR A 564 -21.28 0.99 1.86
C THR A 564 -22.70 0.46 2.04
N ASN A 565 -23.45 0.32 0.94
CA ASN A 565 -24.81 -0.23 0.99
C ASN A 565 -24.84 -1.69 1.49
N PHE A 566 -23.88 -2.52 1.05
CA PHE A 566 -23.77 -3.91 1.53
C PHE A 566 -23.43 -3.94 3.02
N MET A 567 -22.56 -3.04 3.48
CA MET A 567 -22.25 -2.90 4.90
C MET A 567 -23.50 -2.53 5.72
N GLN A 568 -24.21 -1.48 5.33
CA GLN A 568 -25.40 -1.00 6.05
C GLN A 568 -26.48 -2.06 6.12
N VAL A 569 -26.81 -2.71 4.99
CA VAL A 569 -27.80 -3.79 4.92
C VAL A 569 -27.32 -5.02 5.71
N GLY A 570 -26.03 -5.35 5.65
CA GLY A 570 -25.44 -6.44 6.42
C GLY A 570 -25.59 -6.21 7.92
N ILE A 571 -25.18 -5.05 8.42
CA ILE A 571 -25.30 -4.67 9.84
C ILE A 571 -26.76 -4.69 10.30
N GLN A 572 -27.69 -4.20 9.49
CA GLN A 572 -29.12 -4.24 9.81
C GLN A 572 -29.66 -5.67 9.94
N ARG A 573 -29.19 -6.59 9.08
CA ARG A 573 -29.62 -8.00 9.10
C ARG A 573 -28.95 -8.81 10.21
N ASN A 574 -27.68 -8.53 10.51
CA ASN A 574 -26.94 -9.21 11.55
C ASN A 574 -26.03 -8.21 12.30
N PRO A 575 -26.47 -7.69 13.46
CA PRO A 575 -25.66 -6.78 14.27
C PRO A 575 -24.32 -7.36 14.73
N ALA A 576 -24.13 -8.68 14.75
CA ALA A 576 -22.84 -9.30 15.05
C ALA A 576 -21.76 -8.99 13.98
N LEU A 577 -22.16 -8.57 12.77
CA LEU A 577 -21.24 -8.08 11.74
C LEU A 577 -20.48 -6.81 12.19
N LEU A 578 -21.04 -5.99 13.11
CA LEU A 578 -20.29 -4.87 13.73
C LEU A 578 -19.07 -5.36 14.51
N SER A 579 -19.20 -6.48 15.22
CA SER A 579 -18.07 -7.07 15.94
C SER A 579 -17.04 -7.69 14.99
N SER A 580 -17.51 -8.19 13.84
CA SER A 580 -16.69 -8.79 12.78
C SER A 580 -15.99 -7.75 11.89
N SER A 581 -16.52 -6.52 11.83
CA SER A 581 -15.94 -5.40 11.10
C SER A 581 -14.95 -4.59 11.94
N ARG A 582 -14.94 -4.70 13.28
CA ARG A 582 -13.91 -4.08 14.16
C ARG A 582 -12.48 -4.29 13.66
N PRO A 583 -12.06 -5.50 13.26
CA PRO A 583 -10.79 -5.73 12.57
C PRO A 583 -10.53 -4.83 11.37
N CYS A 584 -11.55 -4.53 10.55
CA CYS A 584 -11.42 -3.60 9.43
C CYS A 584 -11.13 -2.16 9.92
N PHE A 585 -11.77 -1.71 11.00
CA PHE A 585 -11.48 -0.39 11.60
C PHE A 585 -10.12 -0.32 12.26
N SER A 586 -9.68 -1.39 12.93
CA SER A 586 -8.37 -1.45 13.57
C SER A 586 -7.24 -1.58 12.56
N SER A 587 -7.46 -2.32 11.47
CA SER A 587 -6.47 -2.50 10.40
C SER A 587 -6.45 -1.31 9.43
N TRP A 588 -7.60 -0.63 9.23
CA TRP A 588 -7.75 0.48 8.27
C TRP A 588 -8.53 1.68 8.85
N PRO A 589 -8.06 2.34 9.92
CA PRO A 589 -8.85 3.34 10.65
C PRO A 589 -9.32 4.51 9.78
N LEU A 590 -8.45 4.93 8.87
CA LEU A 590 -8.71 6.06 7.98
C LEU A 590 -9.70 5.73 6.84
N LEU A 591 -9.82 4.47 6.42
CA LEU A 591 -10.79 4.07 5.40
C LEU A 591 -12.22 4.02 5.97
N TRP A 592 -12.39 3.63 7.23
CA TRP A 592 -13.71 3.27 7.77
C TRP A 592 -14.28 4.26 8.80
N SER A 593 -13.47 5.12 9.42
CA SER A 593 -13.88 6.03 10.51
C SER A 593 -15.00 7.02 10.19
N SER A 594 -15.29 7.30 8.92
CA SER A 594 -16.34 8.24 8.47
C SER A 594 -17.57 7.56 7.84
N ARG A 595 -17.62 6.21 7.81
CA ARG A 595 -18.55 5.47 6.93
C ARG A 595 -19.58 4.61 7.68
N CYS A 596 -19.61 4.67 9.01
CA CYS A 596 -20.61 4.00 9.86
C CYS A 596 -21.61 4.96 10.47
#